data_AF-A0AAJ6FTA2-F1
#
_entry.id   AF-A0AAJ6FTA2-F1
#
_cell.length_a   1.000
_cell.length_b   1.000
_cell.length_c   1.000
_cell.angle_alpha   90.00
_cell.angle_beta   90.00
_cell.angle_gamma   90.00
#
_symmetry.space_group_name_H-M   'P 1'
#
loop_
_entity.id
_entity.type
_entity.pdbx_description
1 polymer ?
#
loop_
_entity_poly.entity_id
_entity_poly.type
_entity_poly.pdbx_seq_one_letter_code
_entity_poly.pdbx_strand_id
1 'polypeptide(L)'
;MNLQLTCICREDVFADGFSFAELLDAPLAALRWGGAWLTQLKPGGPVTEDAMRRFAMGQELDGQQRLWEGEDHHTCAAGYRVSLRLPKGFAALLDTDGEERARLQAAHRHAVDHALSSLPFQRDHRVLFVASDRLEDDWTHHWLFAIACAPNGKWERLALSLRLAASEDAYTHAMGAFMEALLETKRLERFFRPAPVGRPRQRL
;
A
#
# COMPACT_ATOMS: atom_id res chain seq x y z
N MET A 1 16.05 4.12 -5.06
CA MET A 1 15.01 3.14 -5.38
C MET A 1 14.15 2.99 -4.13
N ASN A 2 12.92 3.49 -4.20
CA ASN A 2 11.93 3.48 -3.14
C ASN A 2 10.92 2.32 -3.32
N LEU A 3 11.09 1.48 -4.34
CA LEU A 3 10.18 0.37 -4.64
C LEU A 3 10.96 -0.90 -4.94
N GLN A 4 10.56 -2.02 -4.34
CA GLN A 4 10.99 -3.37 -4.69
C GLN A 4 9.79 -4.24 -5.01
N LEU A 5 9.91 -5.08 -6.02
CA LEU A 5 8.89 -6.02 -6.41
C LEU A 5 9.43 -7.45 -6.36
N THR A 6 8.72 -8.33 -5.68
CA THR A 6 9.03 -9.77 -5.65
C THR A 6 7.81 -10.54 -6.11
N CYS A 7 7.92 -11.24 -7.23
CA CYS A 7 6.88 -12.17 -7.69
C CYS A 7 6.90 -13.42 -6.81
N ILE A 8 5.73 -13.85 -6.34
CA ILE A 8 5.56 -15.06 -5.55
C ILE A 8 4.69 -16.04 -6.34
N CYS A 9 5.15 -17.29 -6.43
CA CYS A 9 4.48 -18.30 -7.21
C CYS A 9 3.28 -18.86 -6.43
N ARG A 10 2.30 -19.40 -7.15
CA ARG A 10 1.12 -20.06 -6.57
C ARG A 10 1.53 -21.22 -5.67
N GLU A 11 2.45 -22.06 -6.13
CA GLU A 11 2.96 -23.19 -5.35
C GLU A 11 3.48 -22.77 -3.96
N ASP A 12 4.19 -21.65 -3.88
CA ASP A 12 4.71 -21.10 -2.62
C ASP A 12 3.59 -20.72 -1.65
N VAL A 13 2.51 -20.11 -2.15
CA VAL A 13 1.35 -19.69 -1.34
C VAL A 13 0.62 -20.89 -0.72
N PHE A 14 0.74 -22.07 -1.31
CA PHE A 14 0.13 -23.32 -0.82
C PHE A 14 1.10 -24.23 -0.09
N ALA A 15 2.39 -23.90 -0.05
CA ALA A 15 3.35 -24.64 0.74
C ALA A 15 2.94 -24.62 2.22
N ASP A 16 3.15 -25.75 2.89
CA ASP A 16 2.96 -25.84 4.34
C ASP A 16 3.84 -24.78 5.02
N GLY A 17 3.21 -23.99 5.90
CA GLY A 17 3.90 -22.92 6.64
C GLY A 17 3.97 -21.57 5.94
N PHE A 18 3.45 -21.38 4.73
CA PHE A 18 3.35 -20.04 4.13
C PHE A 18 2.42 -19.13 4.96
N SER A 19 2.85 -17.90 5.24
CA SER A 19 2.02 -16.86 5.86
C SER A 19 2.20 -15.53 5.14
N PHE A 20 1.08 -14.90 4.79
CA PHE A 20 1.07 -13.52 4.30
C PHE A 20 1.49 -12.53 5.39
N ALA A 21 1.09 -12.75 6.64
CA ALA A 21 1.51 -11.91 7.76
C ALA A 21 3.04 -11.88 7.92
N GLU A 22 3.70 -13.04 7.82
CA GLU A 22 5.16 -13.14 7.86
C GLU A 22 5.80 -12.54 6.60
N LEU A 23 5.26 -12.84 5.41
CA LEU A 23 5.75 -12.30 4.13
C LEU A 23 5.74 -10.76 4.10
N LEU A 24 4.72 -10.16 4.72
CA LEU A 24 4.50 -8.72 4.76
C LEU A 24 5.06 -8.04 6.02
N ASP A 25 5.68 -8.80 6.93
CA ASP A 25 6.16 -8.33 8.23
C ASP A 25 5.12 -7.45 8.97
N ALA A 26 3.87 -7.92 8.98
CA ALA A 26 2.78 -7.17 9.58
C ALA A 26 1.69 -8.12 10.11
N PRO A 27 1.16 -7.86 11.31
CA PRO A 27 0.02 -8.63 11.80
C PRO A 27 -1.19 -8.36 10.91
N LEU A 28 -2.04 -9.38 10.71
CA LEU A 28 -3.25 -9.27 9.86
C LEU A 28 -4.16 -8.09 10.24
N ALA A 29 -4.19 -7.70 11.53
CA ALA A 29 -4.96 -6.55 12.01
C ALA A 29 -4.45 -5.19 11.52
N ALA A 30 -3.18 -5.10 11.11
CA ALA A 30 -2.60 -3.91 10.48
C ALA A 30 -2.71 -3.94 8.95
N LEU A 31 -3.25 -5.03 8.39
CA LEU A 31 -3.48 -5.17 6.95
C LEU A 31 -4.88 -4.70 6.59
N ARG A 32 -4.99 -4.06 5.44
CA ARG A 32 -6.26 -3.60 4.87
C ARG A 32 -6.39 -3.99 3.41
N TRP A 33 -7.60 -4.32 3.01
CA TRP A 33 -7.94 -4.42 1.60
C TRP A 33 -7.88 -3.05 0.94
N GLY A 34 -7.40 -3.01 -0.30
CA GLY A 34 -7.32 -1.81 -1.11
C GLY A 34 -7.55 -2.10 -2.59
N GLY A 35 -7.82 -1.03 -3.33
CA GLY A 35 -8.16 -1.09 -4.75
C GLY A 35 -9.63 -0.72 -5.03
N ALA A 36 -9.91 -0.37 -6.27
CA ALA A 36 -11.19 0.21 -6.71
C ALA A 36 -12.40 -0.76 -6.68
N TRP A 37 -12.22 -1.99 -6.20
CA TRP A 37 -13.25 -3.05 -6.16
C TRP A 37 -13.81 -3.36 -4.77
N LEU A 38 -13.34 -2.67 -3.72
CA LEU A 38 -13.85 -2.83 -2.36
C LEU A 38 -15.39 -2.70 -2.26
N THR A 39 -16.00 -1.86 -3.09
CA THR A 39 -17.45 -1.64 -3.12
C THR A 39 -18.24 -2.75 -3.80
N GLN A 40 -17.62 -3.51 -4.70
CA GLN A 40 -18.28 -4.51 -5.54
C GLN A 40 -18.00 -5.94 -5.08
N LEU A 41 -16.73 -6.27 -4.86
CA LEU A 41 -16.35 -7.58 -4.32
C LEU A 41 -16.84 -7.77 -2.89
N LYS A 42 -17.14 -6.66 -2.18
CA LYS A 42 -17.44 -6.63 -0.75
C LYS A 42 -16.63 -7.69 -0.02
N PRO A 43 -15.28 -7.59 0.03
CA PRO A 43 -14.49 -8.37 0.97
C PRO A 43 -14.90 -7.89 2.37
N GLY A 44 -16.08 -8.32 2.80
CA GLY A 44 -16.81 -7.82 3.95
C GLY A 44 -16.25 -8.52 5.16
N GLY A 45 -15.09 -8.05 5.60
CA GLY A 45 -14.40 -8.66 6.72
C GLY A 45 -12.95 -8.21 6.84
N PRO A 46 -12.29 -8.60 7.93
CA PRO A 46 -10.86 -8.37 8.12
C PRO A 46 -10.06 -9.07 7.02
N VAL A 47 -8.82 -8.63 6.82
CA VAL A 47 -7.84 -9.40 6.04
C VAL A 47 -7.53 -10.69 6.80
N THR A 48 -7.68 -11.83 6.13
CA THR A 48 -7.31 -13.14 6.67
C THR A 48 -6.44 -13.90 5.67
N GLU A 49 -5.59 -14.79 6.17
CA GLU A 49 -4.76 -15.68 5.35
C GLU A 49 -5.63 -16.44 4.32
N ASP A 50 -6.74 -17.01 4.76
CA ASP A 50 -7.67 -17.76 3.91
C ASP A 50 -8.30 -16.89 2.81
N ALA A 51 -8.67 -15.65 3.12
CA ALA A 51 -9.20 -14.73 2.11
C ALA A 51 -8.13 -14.36 1.09
N MET A 52 -6.91 -14.06 1.53
CA MET A 52 -5.80 -13.78 0.63
C MET A 52 -5.47 -15.00 -0.25
N ARG A 53 -5.44 -16.22 0.29
CA ARG A 53 -5.22 -17.45 -0.50
C ARG A 53 -6.29 -17.64 -1.57
N ARG A 54 -7.58 -17.44 -1.24
CA ARG A 54 -8.68 -17.55 -2.20
C ARG A 54 -8.53 -16.56 -3.36
N PHE A 55 -8.26 -15.29 -3.08
CA PHE A 55 -8.04 -14.28 -4.13
C PHE A 55 -6.75 -14.53 -4.94
N ALA A 56 -5.67 -15.01 -4.31
CA ALA A 56 -4.45 -15.42 -5.01
C ALA A 56 -4.69 -16.56 -6.01
N MET A 57 -5.71 -17.38 -5.74
CA MET A 57 -6.21 -18.43 -6.64
C MET A 57 -7.34 -17.98 -7.53
N GLY A 58 -7.62 -16.66 -7.64
CA GLY A 58 -8.74 -16.12 -8.40
C GLY A 58 -10.06 -16.82 -8.11
N GLN A 59 -10.24 -17.32 -6.89
CA GLN A 59 -11.48 -17.85 -6.37
C GLN A 59 -12.29 -16.68 -5.79
N GLU A 60 -13.62 -16.74 -5.90
CA GLU A 60 -14.53 -15.72 -5.35
C GLU A 60 -14.44 -14.33 -5.99
N LEU A 61 -14.15 -14.29 -7.29
CA LEU A 61 -14.38 -13.11 -8.10
C LEU A 61 -15.82 -13.16 -8.59
N ASP A 62 -16.68 -12.31 -8.03
CA ASP A 62 -18.12 -12.22 -8.30
C ASP A 62 -18.90 -13.54 -8.16
N GLY A 63 -18.42 -14.44 -7.28
CA GLY A 63 -19.11 -15.69 -6.92
C GLY A 63 -19.19 -16.77 -8.01
N GLN A 64 -18.63 -16.52 -9.21
CA GLN A 64 -18.80 -17.43 -10.36
C GLN A 64 -17.54 -17.69 -11.18
N GLN A 65 -16.46 -16.91 -11.05
CA GLN A 65 -15.29 -17.05 -11.91
C GLN A 65 -14.14 -17.76 -11.19
N ARG A 66 -13.70 -18.91 -11.72
CA ARG A 66 -12.43 -19.55 -11.37
C ARG A 66 -11.44 -19.23 -12.48
N LEU A 67 -10.69 -18.13 -12.33
CA LEU A 67 -9.79 -17.62 -13.38
C LEU A 67 -8.69 -18.58 -13.84
N TRP A 68 -8.45 -19.64 -13.08
CA TRP A 68 -7.29 -20.51 -13.23
C TRP A 68 -7.68 -21.96 -13.52
N GLU A 69 -8.95 -22.25 -13.78
CA GLU A 69 -9.39 -23.59 -14.20
C GLU A 69 -9.09 -23.84 -15.67
N GLY A 70 -8.39 -24.94 -15.97
CA GLY A 70 -8.16 -25.42 -17.34
C GLY A 70 -6.94 -24.86 -18.06
N GLU A 71 -6.17 -23.97 -17.45
CA GLU A 71 -4.86 -23.54 -17.96
C GLU A 71 -3.72 -24.33 -17.31
N ASP A 72 -2.60 -24.47 -18.02
CA ASP A 72 -1.41 -25.14 -17.52
C ASP A 72 -0.98 -24.59 -16.16
N HIS A 73 -0.36 -25.47 -15.37
CA HIS A 73 0.28 -25.17 -14.09
C HIS A 73 1.20 -23.92 -14.11
N HIS A 74 1.63 -23.48 -15.30
CA HIS A 74 2.75 -22.57 -15.58
C HIS A 74 2.45 -21.08 -15.72
N THR A 75 1.28 -20.62 -15.32
CA THR A 75 1.10 -19.19 -15.11
C THR A 75 1.29 -18.87 -13.64
N CYS A 76 2.57 -18.78 -13.27
CA CYS A 76 3.02 -19.09 -11.92
C CYS A 76 2.68 -18.05 -10.86
N ALA A 77 2.46 -16.77 -11.20
CA ALA A 77 2.32 -15.72 -10.19
C ALA A 77 0.97 -15.81 -9.44
N ALA A 78 1.03 -15.98 -8.12
CA ALA A 78 -0.11 -15.71 -7.23
C ALA A 78 -0.29 -14.20 -7.02
N GLY A 79 0.82 -13.48 -7.03
CA GLY A 79 0.87 -12.06 -6.80
C GLY A 79 2.29 -11.59 -6.58
N TYR A 80 2.39 -10.37 -6.09
CA TYR A 80 3.63 -9.67 -5.93
C TYR A 80 3.70 -9.05 -4.54
N ARG A 81 4.81 -9.30 -3.84
CA ARG A 81 5.19 -8.48 -2.69
C ARG A 81 5.74 -7.16 -3.21
N VAL A 82 5.04 -6.08 -2.92
CA VAL A 82 5.46 -4.71 -3.25
C VAL A 82 6.01 -4.09 -1.98
N SER A 83 7.31 -3.80 -1.94
CA SER A 83 7.94 -3.14 -0.80
C SER A 83 8.20 -1.69 -1.15
N LEU A 84 7.71 -0.78 -0.33
CA LEU A 84 7.89 0.65 -0.50
C LEU A 84 8.77 1.17 0.63
N ARG A 85 9.81 1.91 0.26
CA ARG A 85 10.69 2.59 1.20
C ARG A 85 10.25 4.03 1.35
N LEU A 86 10.10 4.50 2.57
CA LEU A 86 9.99 5.91 2.88
C LEU A 86 11.08 6.71 2.16
N PRO A 87 10.73 7.82 1.48
CA PRO A 87 11.74 8.67 0.87
C PRO A 87 12.70 9.24 1.92
N LYS A 88 13.89 9.66 1.48
CA LYS A 88 14.88 10.25 2.38
C LYS A 88 14.29 11.44 3.14
N GLY A 89 14.55 11.49 4.44
CA GLY A 89 14.10 12.57 5.34
C GLY A 89 12.79 12.28 6.08
N PHE A 90 12.01 11.27 5.66
CA PHE A 90 10.77 10.89 6.37
C PHE A 90 11.01 9.92 7.54
N ALA A 91 12.08 9.12 7.50
CA ALA A 91 12.39 8.19 8.60
C ALA A 91 12.56 8.90 9.95
N ALA A 92 13.11 10.12 9.95
CA ALA A 92 13.24 10.94 11.15
C ALA A 92 11.89 11.37 11.77
N LEU A 93 10.81 11.32 11.00
CA LEU A 93 9.44 11.61 11.47
C LEU A 93 8.75 10.38 12.09
N LEU A 94 9.40 9.21 12.09
CA LEU A 94 8.89 8.04 12.82
C LEU A 94 9.11 8.18 14.33
N ASP A 95 10.15 8.92 14.71
CA ASP A 95 10.57 9.16 16.09
C ASP A 95 9.98 10.45 16.71
N THR A 96 9.18 11.20 15.95
CA THR A 96 8.54 12.44 16.43
C THR A 96 7.32 12.15 17.32
N ASP A 97 6.68 13.20 17.84
CA ASP A 97 5.46 13.06 18.63
C ASP A 97 4.33 12.32 17.89
N GLY A 98 3.34 11.87 18.66
CA GLY A 98 2.25 11.03 18.15
C GLY A 98 1.40 11.70 17.06
N GLU A 99 1.37 13.03 16.98
CA GLU A 99 0.57 13.74 15.97
C GLU A 99 1.28 13.78 14.62
N GLU A 100 2.57 14.14 14.59
CA GLU A 100 3.37 14.12 13.35
C GLU A 100 3.48 12.69 12.81
N ARG A 101 3.65 11.70 13.69
CA ARG A 101 3.66 10.29 13.30
C ARG A 101 2.31 9.85 12.70
N ALA A 102 1.19 10.26 13.28
CA ALA A 102 -0.14 9.93 12.75
C ALA A 102 -0.38 10.60 11.37
N ARG A 103 0.06 11.84 11.19
CA ARG A 103 0.00 12.54 9.89
C ARG A 103 0.86 11.83 8.84
N LEU A 104 2.07 11.42 9.20
CA LEU A 104 2.94 10.61 8.33
C LEU A 104 2.28 9.28 7.95
N GLN A 105 1.70 8.56 8.92
CA GLN A 105 1.00 7.30 8.66
C GLN A 105 -0.17 7.48 7.70
N ALA A 106 -0.96 8.54 7.85
CA ALA A 106 -2.05 8.85 6.94
C ALA A 106 -1.57 9.22 5.53
N ALA A 107 -0.52 10.03 5.41
CA ALA A 107 0.08 10.38 4.14
C ALA A 107 0.70 9.16 3.44
N HIS A 108 1.41 8.32 4.18
CA HIS A 108 1.98 7.07 3.69
C HIS A 108 0.88 6.14 3.19
N ARG A 109 -0.21 5.96 3.95
CA ARG A 109 -1.37 5.16 3.54
C ARG A 109 -1.91 5.60 2.18
N HIS A 110 -2.08 6.91 2.00
CA HIS A 110 -2.55 7.49 0.75
C HIS A 110 -1.55 7.26 -0.40
N ALA A 111 -0.26 7.50 -0.16
CA ALA A 111 0.79 7.29 -1.16
C ALA A 111 0.89 5.81 -1.60
N VAL A 112 0.76 4.86 -0.68
CA VAL A 112 0.73 3.42 -0.97
C VAL A 112 -0.43 3.07 -1.90
N ASP A 113 -1.64 3.60 -1.65
CA ASP A 113 -2.81 3.33 -2.50
C ASP A 113 -2.61 3.84 -3.92
N HIS A 114 -2.06 5.04 -4.07
CA HIS A 114 -1.70 5.61 -5.38
C HIS A 114 -0.63 4.79 -6.09
N ALA A 115 0.40 4.36 -5.37
CA ALA A 115 1.49 3.55 -5.92
C ALA A 115 0.99 2.21 -6.43
N LEU A 116 0.23 1.46 -5.61
CA LEU A 116 -0.28 0.13 -5.96
C LEU A 116 -1.29 0.20 -7.11
N SER A 117 -2.14 1.22 -7.13
CA SER A 117 -3.11 1.43 -8.21
C SER A 117 -2.46 1.84 -9.55
N SER A 118 -1.22 2.34 -9.52
CA SER A 118 -0.46 2.77 -10.71
C SER A 118 0.40 1.66 -11.33
N LEU A 119 0.54 0.51 -10.66
CA LEU A 119 1.33 -0.64 -11.15
C LEU A 119 0.78 -1.30 -12.42
N PRO A 120 -0.54 -1.45 -12.63
CA PRO A 120 -1.05 -2.10 -13.83
C PRO A 120 -0.65 -1.35 -15.10
N PHE A 121 -0.12 -2.07 -16.09
CA PHE A 121 0.13 -1.50 -17.41
C PHE A 121 -1.14 -1.34 -18.23
N GLN A 122 -2.10 -2.26 -18.05
CA GLN A 122 -3.38 -2.21 -18.76
C GLN A 122 -4.15 -0.99 -18.26
N ARG A 123 -4.27 0.01 -19.12
CA ARG A 123 -4.99 1.26 -18.82
C ARG A 123 -6.43 0.90 -18.45
N ASP A 124 -6.93 1.51 -17.38
CA ASP A 124 -8.30 1.36 -16.87
C ASP A 124 -8.62 0.02 -16.18
N HIS A 125 -7.70 -0.97 -16.19
CA HIS A 125 -7.81 -2.15 -15.36
C HIS A 125 -7.65 -1.77 -13.89
N ARG A 126 -8.51 -2.33 -13.06
CA ARG A 126 -8.53 -2.09 -11.62
C ARG A 126 -7.96 -3.30 -10.90
N VAL A 127 -7.07 -3.06 -9.94
CA VAL A 127 -6.46 -4.12 -9.14
C VAL A 127 -7.11 -4.28 -7.78
N LEU A 128 -6.89 -5.46 -7.22
CA LEU A 128 -7.08 -5.77 -5.81
C LEU A 128 -5.69 -5.86 -5.16
N PHE A 129 -5.56 -5.34 -3.94
CA PHE A 129 -4.34 -5.46 -3.15
C PHE A 129 -4.63 -5.49 -1.65
N VAL A 130 -3.63 -5.90 -0.88
CA VAL A 130 -3.58 -5.74 0.58
C VAL A 130 -2.43 -4.80 0.91
N ALA A 131 -2.74 -3.71 1.60
CA ALA A 131 -1.77 -2.75 2.09
C ALA A 131 -1.54 -2.96 3.59
N SER A 132 -0.31 -2.70 4.03
CA SER A 132 0.06 -2.69 5.46
C SER A 132 0.07 -1.24 5.92
N ASP A 133 -0.68 -0.96 6.98
CA ASP A 133 -0.65 0.33 7.67
C ASP A 133 0.42 0.37 8.76
N ARG A 134 1.14 -0.74 8.99
CA ARG A 134 2.27 -0.79 9.92
C ARG A 134 3.43 0.01 9.34
N LEU A 135 3.68 1.18 9.93
CA LEU A 135 4.81 2.03 9.62
C LEU A 135 5.66 2.19 10.89
N GLU A 136 6.58 1.25 11.07
CA GLU A 136 7.53 1.19 12.18
C GLU A 136 8.98 1.41 11.70
N ASP A 137 9.29 0.99 10.48
CA ASP A 137 10.60 1.12 9.85
C ASP A 137 10.53 1.86 8.52
N ASP A 138 11.70 2.05 7.88
CA ASP A 138 11.85 2.64 6.55
C ASP A 138 11.03 1.93 5.47
N TRP A 139 10.75 0.63 5.63
CA TRP A 139 10.11 -0.21 4.63
C TRP A 139 8.74 -0.65 5.08
N THR A 140 7.79 -0.65 4.15
CA THR A 140 6.50 -1.30 4.31
C THR A 140 6.26 -2.28 3.18
N HIS A 141 5.69 -3.43 3.51
CA HIS A 141 5.44 -4.50 2.56
C HIS A 141 3.95 -4.65 2.30
N HIS A 142 3.60 -4.83 1.04
CA HIS A 142 2.23 -4.90 0.54
C HIS A 142 2.09 -6.07 -0.43
N TRP A 143 0.86 -6.48 -0.66
CA TRP A 143 0.55 -7.59 -1.56
C TRP A 143 -0.35 -7.13 -2.70
N LEU A 144 0.12 -7.28 -3.93
CA LEU A 144 -0.65 -7.08 -5.14
C LEU A 144 -1.03 -8.44 -5.72
N PHE A 145 -2.33 -8.70 -5.89
CA PHE A 145 -2.76 -9.96 -6.50
C PHE A 145 -2.44 -9.97 -8.00
N ALA A 146 -2.10 -11.14 -8.55
CA ALA A 146 -1.84 -11.30 -9.98
C ALA A 146 -3.13 -11.32 -10.84
N ILE A 147 -4.14 -10.56 -10.43
CA ILE A 147 -5.44 -10.43 -11.09
C ILE A 147 -5.81 -8.96 -11.19
N ALA A 148 -6.53 -8.62 -12.24
CA ALA A 148 -7.13 -7.31 -12.43
C ALA A 148 -8.49 -7.46 -13.08
N CYS A 149 -9.36 -6.48 -12.86
CA CYS A 149 -10.65 -6.42 -13.51
C CYS A 149 -10.61 -5.39 -14.63
N ALA A 150 -10.93 -5.84 -15.83
CA ALA A 150 -11.05 -5.01 -17.01
C ALA A 150 -12.26 -4.05 -16.89
N PRO A 151 -12.31 -2.97 -17.68
CA PRO A 151 -13.42 -2.01 -17.66
C PRO A 151 -14.81 -2.62 -17.94
N ASN A 152 -14.85 -3.75 -18.65
CA ASN A 152 -16.07 -4.51 -18.93
C ASN A 152 -16.55 -5.38 -17.75
N GLY A 153 -15.88 -5.33 -16.59
CA GLY A 153 -16.21 -6.12 -15.41
C GLY A 153 -15.64 -7.54 -15.42
N LYS A 154 -14.91 -7.94 -16.46
CA LYS A 154 -14.29 -9.27 -16.52
C LYS A 154 -12.99 -9.28 -15.73
N TRP A 155 -12.85 -10.26 -14.84
CA TRP A 155 -11.58 -10.52 -14.21
C TRP A 155 -10.62 -11.23 -15.16
N GLU A 156 -9.38 -10.79 -15.13
CA GLU A 156 -8.29 -11.21 -15.99
C GLU A 156 -7.02 -11.30 -15.16
N ARG A 157 -6.01 -11.96 -15.72
CA ARG A 157 -4.72 -12.07 -15.06
C ARG A 157 -3.93 -10.79 -15.28
N LEU A 158 -3.26 -10.32 -14.24
CA LEU A 158 -2.38 -9.17 -14.33
C LEU A 158 -1.14 -9.57 -15.15
N ALA A 159 -1.02 -9.03 -16.36
CA ALA A 159 0.09 -9.36 -17.26
C ALA A 159 1.45 -8.93 -16.68
N LEU A 160 2.53 -9.60 -17.14
CA LEU A 160 3.92 -9.42 -16.68
C LEU A 160 4.46 -7.97 -16.81
N SER A 161 3.80 -7.13 -17.60
CA SER A 161 4.17 -5.73 -17.76
C SER A 161 3.62 -4.91 -16.60
N LEU A 162 4.38 -4.73 -15.52
CA LEU A 162 4.06 -3.80 -14.45
C LEU A 162 4.82 -2.48 -14.64
N ARG A 163 4.16 -1.36 -14.36
CA ARG A 163 4.72 -0.01 -14.49
C ARG A 163 5.47 0.40 -13.22
N LEU A 164 6.59 -0.28 -12.94
CA LEU A 164 7.39 -0.02 -11.73
C LEU A 164 7.77 1.45 -11.57
N ALA A 165 8.28 2.09 -12.64
CA ALA A 165 8.65 3.50 -12.63
C ALA A 165 7.45 4.41 -12.32
N ALA A 166 6.28 4.15 -12.92
CA ALA A 166 5.08 4.96 -12.65
C ALA A 166 4.58 4.80 -11.22
N SER A 167 4.71 3.60 -10.64
CA SER A 167 4.37 3.34 -9.25
C SER A 167 5.32 4.02 -8.27
N GLU A 168 6.64 3.96 -8.53
CA GLU A 168 7.67 4.65 -7.73
C GLU A 168 7.50 6.18 -7.81
N ASP A 169 7.20 6.71 -8.99
CA ASP A 169 6.93 8.14 -9.20
C ASP A 169 5.67 8.57 -8.46
N ALA A 170 4.58 7.80 -8.56
CA ALA A 170 3.32 8.08 -7.85
C ALA A 170 3.53 8.11 -6.33
N TYR A 171 4.27 7.13 -5.79
CA TYR A 171 4.60 7.09 -4.37
C TYR A 171 5.43 8.31 -3.94
N THR A 172 6.52 8.58 -4.66
CA THR A 172 7.47 9.66 -4.32
C THR A 172 6.81 11.03 -4.44
N HIS A 173 5.96 11.23 -5.45
CA HIS A 173 5.23 12.48 -5.64
C HIS A 173 4.20 12.73 -4.53
N ALA A 174 3.41 11.71 -4.15
CA ALA A 174 2.43 11.82 -3.08
C ALA A 174 3.10 12.12 -1.73
N MET A 175 4.21 11.44 -1.41
CA MET A 175 5.00 11.72 -0.22
C MET A 175 5.63 13.13 -0.28
N GLY A 176 6.18 13.53 -1.43
CA GLY A 176 6.76 14.85 -1.64
C GLY A 176 5.77 15.99 -1.37
N ALA A 177 4.54 15.86 -1.89
CA ALA A 177 3.46 16.83 -1.63
C ALA A 177 3.13 16.96 -0.13
N PHE A 178 3.15 15.85 0.61
CA PHE A 178 2.99 15.89 2.07
C PHE A 178 4.14 16.62 2.76
N MET A 179 5.40 16.40 2.36
CA MET A 179 6.53 17.13 2.94
C MET A 179 6.44 18.63 2.69
N GLU A 180 6.07 19.03 1.48
CA GLU A 180 5.90 20.45 1.13
C GLU A 180 4.82 21.09 2.01
N ALA A 181 3.66 20.44 2.16
CA ALA A 181 2.59 20.89 3.03
C ALA A 181 3.00 20.96 4.52
N LEU A 182 3.76 19.98 5.00
CA LEU A 182 4.27 19.96 6.37
C LEU A 182 5.24 21.12 6.62
N LEU A 183 6.16 21.37 5.68
CA LEU A 183 7.12 22.48 5.78
C LEU A 183 6.42 23.83 5.71
N GLU A 184 5.40 23.99 4.86
CA GLU A 184 4.58 25.19 4.81
C GLU A 184 3.82 25.41 6.13
N THR A 185 3.25 24.36 6.71
CA THR A 185 2.56 24.42 8.01
C THR A 185 3.52 24.86 9.12
N LYS A 186 4.68 24.20 9.24
CA LYS A 186 5.73 24.57 10.20
C LYS A 186 6.24 26.00 10.00
N ARG A 187 6.30 26.47 8.75
CA ARG A 187 6.66 27.85 8.43
C ARG A 187 5.59 28.83 8.92
N LEU A 188 4.32 28.57 8.66
CA LEU A 188 3.20 29.41 9.10
C LEU A 188 3.12 29.47 10.64
N GLU A 189 3.26 28.34 11.33
CA GLU A 189 3.29 28.28 12.79
C GLU A 189 4.38 29.18 13.39
N ARG A 190 5.55 29.28 12.75
CA ARG A 190 6.61 30.20 13.19
C ARG A 190 6.20 31.67 13.08
N PHE A 191 5.38 32.04 12.11
CA PHE A 191 4.89 33.41 11.93
C PHE A 191 3.74 33.77 12.87
N PHE A 192 2.90 32.79 13.22
CA PHE A 192 1.73 33.00 14.10
C PHE A 192 1.97 32.60 15.55
N ARG A 193 3.19 32.17 15.92
CA ARG A 193 3.55 31.95 17.33
C ARG A 193 3.37 33.25 18.10
N PRO A 194 2.56 33.27 19.17
CA PRO A 194 2.46 34.45 20.03
C PRO A 194 3.86 34.81 20.51
N ALA A 195 4.20 36.10 20.46
CA ALA A 195 5.47 36.58 21.00
C ALA A 195 5.60 36.07 22.44
N PRO A 196 6.78 35.56 22.86
CA PRO A 196 6.97 35.13 24.23
C PRO A 196 6.58 36.29 25.14
N VAL A 197 5.62 36.06 26.02
CA VAL A 197 5.15 37.08 26.97
C VAL A 197 6.36 37.48 27.81
N GLY A 198 6.98 38.60 27.44
CA GLY A 198 8.16 39.10 28.12
C GLY A 198 7.82 39.29 29.59
N ARG A 199 8.65 38.73 30.48
CA ARG A 199 8.54 38.98 31.92
C ARG A 199 8.42 40.49 32.13
N PRO A 200 7.44 40.98 32.92
CA PRO A 200 7.34 42.41 33.19
C PRO A 200 8.68 42.85 33.79
N ARG A 201 9.34 43.82 33.13
CA ARG A 201 10.49 44.51 33.70
C ARG A 201 10.00 45.19 34.98
N GLN A 202 10.32 44.61 36.14
CA GLN A 202 10.24 45.33 37.40
C GLN A 202 11.15 46.54 37.27
N ARG A 203 10.55 47.73 37.25
CA ARG A 203 11.27 48.98 37.46
C ARG A 203 11.61 49.01 38.96
N LEU A 204 12.91 48.90 39.26
CA LEU A 204 13.48 49.35 40.53
C LEU A 204 13.70 50.86 40.44
#